data_AF-A0A7J7L0B7-F1
#
_entry.id   AF-A0A7J7L0B7-F1
#
_cell.length_a   1.000
_cell.length_b   1.000
_cell.length_c   1.000
_cell.angle_alpha   90.00
_cell.angle_beta   90.00
_cell.angle_gamma   90.00
#
_symmetry.space_group_name_H-M   'P 1'
#
loop_
_entity.id
_entity.type
_entity.pdbx_description
1 polymer ?
#
loop_
_entity_poly.entity_id
_entity_poly.type
_entity_poly.pdbx_seq_one_letter_code
_entity_poly.pdbx_strand_id
1 'polypeptide(L)'
;MLQRVIYIDIDIHHGDGVEEAFYATDRVITASFHKFGNYFPGTRDIHDIGHGKGKYYSLNVPLDDGIDNESYQSLFKPIMEKVMELFRPIVVVLQCRVDSLSGDRLGCFNFFIKGHAECVRYI
;
A
#
# COMPACT_ATOMS: atom_id res chain seq x y z
N MET A 1 25.18 2.30 -8.77
CA MET A 1 23.76 2.67 -8.61
C MET A 1 23.29 2.19 -7.25
N LEU A 2 22.59 3.03 -6.48
CA LEU A 2 21.88 2.55 -5.29
C LEU A 2 20.72 1.65 -5.75
N GLN A 3 20.72 0.40 -5.29
CA GLN A 3 19.63 -0.55 -5.55
C GLN A 3 18.44 -0.16 -4.68
N ARG A 4 17.35 0.24 -5.33
CA ARG A 4 16.10 0.70 -4.72
C ARG A 4 14.98 -0.32 -4.99
N VAL A 5 14.30 -0.73 -3.93
CA VAL A 5 13.19 -1.70 -3.99
C VAL A 5 11.92 -0.99 -3.55
N ILE A 6 10.81 -1.21 -4.24
CA ILE A 6 9.50 -0.81 -3.73
C ILE A 6 8.72 -2.07 -3.33
N TYR A 7 8.14 -2.02 -2.14
CA TYR A 7 7.16 -2.98 -1.66
C TYR A 7 5.78 -2.30 -1.70
N ILE A 8 4.84 -2.92 -2.41
CA ILE A 8 3.46 -2.44 -2.57
C ILE A 8 2.54 -3.46 -1.94
N ASP A 9 1.62 -3.01 -1.09
CA ASP A 9 0.69 -3.85 -0.37
C ASP A 9 -0.75 -3.44 -0.65
N ILE A 10 -1.53 -4.37 -1.21
CA ILE A 10 -2.97 -4.21 -1.50
C ILE A 10 -3.86 -5.16 -0.67
N ASP A 11 -3.30 -5.71 0.41
CA ASP A 11 -4.04 -6.30 1.53
C ASP A 11 -4.93 -5.24 2.20
N ILE A 12 -6.06 -5.67 2.78
CA ILE A 12 -6.89 -4.74 3.55
C ILE A 12 -6.23 -4.31 4.86
N HIS A 13 -5.33 -5.12 5.41
CA HIS A 13 -4.57 -4.82 6.62
C HIS A 13 -3.30 -4.05 6.26
N HIS A 14 -2.89 -3.16 7.16
CA HIS A 14 -1.61 -2.48 7.01
C HIS A 14 -0.45 -3.49 7.04
N GLY A 15 0.51 -3.33 6.11
CA GLY A 15 1.74 -4.14 6.00
C GLY A 15 2.79 -3.80 7.06
N ASP A 16 2.39 -3.79 8.33
CA ASP A 16 3.15 -3.32 9.49
C ASP A 16 4.54 -3.93 9.64
N GLY A 17 4.66 -5.25 9.54
CA GLY A 17 5.94 -5.92 9.69
C GLY A 17 6.96 -5.54 8.61
N VAL A 18 6.51 -5.32 7.37
CA VAL A 18 7.40 -4.90 6.28
C VAL A 18 7.78 -3.45 6.44
N GLU A 19 6.82 -2.59 6.79
CA GLU A 19 7.11 -1.18 7.06
C GLU A 19 8.11 -1.03 8.23
N GLU A 20 7.88 -1.70 9.36
CA GLU A 20 8.76 -1.62 10.53
C GLU A 20 10.20 -2.03 10.19
N ALA A 21 10.36 -3.11 9.43
CA ALA A 21 11.68 -3.62 9.01
C ALA A 21 12.49 -2.61 8.18
N PHE A 22 11.82 -1.70 7.47
CA PHE A 22 12.46 -0.71 6.59
C PHE A 22 12.23 0.74 7.01
N TYR A 23 11.62 0.99 8.17
CA TYR A 23 11.16 2.31 8.61
C TYR A 23 12.26 3.40 8.68
N ALA A 24 13.53 2.97 8.82
CA ALA A 24 14.68 3.84 8.96
C ALA A 24 15.61 3.89 7.73
N THR A 25 15.24 3.31 6.58
CA THR A 25 16.06 3.30 5.35
C THR A 25 15.40 3.99 4.16
N ASP A 26 16.23 4.62 3.32
CA ASP A 26 15.88 5.22 2.02
C ASP A 26 16.01 4.24 0.85
N ARG A 27 16.39 2.98 1.12
CA ARG A 27 16.61 1.95 0.09
C ARG A 27 15.34 1.21 -0.31
N VAL A 28 14.33 1.22 0.55
CA VAL A 28 13.05 0.56 0.36
C VAL A 28 11.94 1.58 0.57
N ILE A 29 11.00 1.67 -0.37
CA ILE A 29 9.70 2.29 -0.09
C ILE A 29 8.71 1.20 0.25
N THR A 30 7.96 1.38 1.33
CA THR A 30 6.76 0.59 1.63
C THR A 30 5.53 1.43 1.31
N ALA A 31 4.65 0.93 0.44
CA ALA A 31 3.41 1.57 0.05
C ALA A 31 2.24 0.66 0.40
N SER A 32 1.37 1.07 1.33
CA SER A 32 0.25 0.25 1.81
C SER A 32 -1.07 1.00 1.67
N PHE A 33 -2.07 0.31 1.10
CA PHE A 33 -3.44 0.80 0.91
C PHE A 33 -4.37 -0.05 1.77
N HIS A 34 -4.74 0.42 2.95
CA HIS A 34 -5.34 -0.43 3.97
C HIS A 34 -6.48 0.26 4.69
N LYS A 35 -7.36 -0.54 5.29
CA LYS A 35 -8.37 -0.01 6.19
C LYS A 35 -7.72 0.57 7.43
N PHE A 36 -8.15 1.76 7.83
CA PHE A 36 -7.68 2.41 9.05
C PHE A 36 -8.84 2.81 9.97
N GLY A 37 -8.57 2.90 11.27
CA GLY A 37 -9.58 3.19 12.30
C GLY A 37 -10.32 1.96 12.82
N ASN A 38 -10.16 1.66 14.12
CA ASN A 38 -10.74 0.50 14.82
C ASN A 38 -10.60 -0.82 14.03
N TYR A 39 -9.44 -1.06 13.41
CA TYR A 39 -9.17 -2.22 12.56
C TYR A 39 -7.76 -2.75 12.82
N PHE A 40 -7.54 -4.04 12.67
CA PHE A 40 -6.21 -4.65 12.83
C PHE A 40 -5.29 -4.22 11.68
N PRO A 41 -3.98 -3.98 11.91
CA PRO A 41 -3.25 -4.02 13.19
C PRO A 41 -3.38 -2.75 14.05
N GLY A 42 -4.08 -1.72 13.57
CA GLY A 42 -4.30 -0.47 14.29
C GLY A 42 -3.14 0.51 14.18
N THR A 43 -2.18 0.25 13.30
CA THR A 43 -0.98 1.06 13.09
C THR A 43 -1.07 1.87 11.82
N ARG A 44 -0.35 3.01 11.82
CA ARG A 44 0.02 3.81 10.66
C ARG A 44 -1.10 4.58 9.98
N ASP A 45 -1.25 5.83 10.43
CA ASP A 45 -2.11 6.80 9.76
C ASP A 45 -1.33 7.54 8.64
N ILE A 46 -1.98 8.54 8.04
CA ILE A 46 -1.39 9.35 6.97
C ILE A 46 -0.13 10.15 7.40
N HIS A 47 0.09 10.35 8.69
CA HIS A 47 1.23 11.09 9.25
C HIS A 47 2.44 10.19 9.54
N ASP A 48 2.26 8.88 9.50
CA ASP A 48 3.37 7.95 9.63
C ASP A 48 4.13 7.79 8.31
N ILE A 49 5.26 8.48 8.24
CA ILE A 49 6.04 8.68 7.00
C ILE A 49 7.47 8.14 7.09
N GLY A 50 7.79 7.25 8.03
CA GLY A 50 9.16 6.76 8.25
C GLY A 50 9.97 7.64 9.19
N HIS A 51 11.20 7.22 9.49
CA HIS A 51 12.08 7.87 10.46
C HIS A 51 13.52 7.99 9.96
N GLY A 52 14.26 9.00 10.43
CA GLY A 52 15.67 9.19 10.09
C GLY A 52 15.89 9.25 8.58
N LYS A 53 16.71 8.33 8.04
CA LYS A 53 16.93 8.24 6.58
C LYS A 53 15.70 7.73 5.81
N GLY A 54 14.84 6.95 6.47
CA GLY A 54 13.58 6.45 5.89
C GLY A 54 12.43 7.44 5.96
N LYS A 55 12.65 8.67 6.45
CA LYS A 55 11.61 9.70 6.42
C LYS A 55 11.24 10.01 4.96
N TYR A 56 9.94 9.97 4.66
CA TYR A 56 9.30 10.01 3.34
C TYR A 56 9.42 8.71 2.51
N TYR A 57 9.82 7.60 3.12
CA TYR A 57 9.91 6.28 2.46
C TYR A 57 8.88 5.26 2.97
N SER A 58 8.00 5.67 3.88
CA SER A 58 6.77 4.94 4.25
C SER A 58 5.58 5.71 3.73
N LEU A 59 4.79 5.07 2.85
CA LEU A 59 3.61 5.65 2.23
C LEU A 59 2.37 4.86 2.70
N ASN A 60 1.55 5.52 3.50
CA ASN A 60 0.31 4.96 4.04
C ASN A 60 -0.89 5.66 3.44
N VAL A 61 -1.79 4.86 2.86
CA VAL A 61 -3.06 5.31 2.30
C VAL A 61 -4.17 4.69 3.15
N PRO A 62 -4.58 5.36 4.25
CA PRO A 62 -5.66 4.89 5.10
C PRO A 62 -7.01 5.03 4.39
N LEU A 63 -7.81 3.98 4.42
CA LEU A 63 -9.11 3.88 3.74
C LEU A 63 -10.23 3.53 4.71
N ASP A 64 -11.44 3.98 4.37
CA ASP A 64 -12.68 3.64 5.06
C ASP A 64 -13.35 2.38 4.46
N ASP A 65 -14.40 1.91 5.14
CA ASP A 65 -15.20 0.77 4.70
C ASP A 65 -15.80 0.98 3.31
N GLY A 66 -15.98 -0.13 2.59
CA GLY A 66 -16.80 -0.15 1.39
C GLY A 66 -16.18 0.53 0.16
N ILE A 67 -14.88 0.85 0.18
CA ILE A 67 -14.19 1.38 -1.02
C ILE A 67 -14.43 0.45 -2.21
N ASP A 68 -14.85 1.04 -3.32
CA ASP A 68 -15.17 0.31 -4.55
C ASP A 68 -14.01 0.35 -5.56
N ASN A 69 -14.18 -0.35 -6.68
CA ASN A 69 -13.16 -0.42 -7.72
C ASN A 69 -12.78 0.95 -8.29
N GLU A 70 -13.75 1.84 -8.51
CA GLU A 70 -13.48 3.13 -9.14
C GLU A 70 -12.70 4.04 -8.20
N SER A 71 -13.15 4.14 -6.95
CA SER A 71 -12.51 4.91 -5.89
C SER A 71 -11.09 4.39 -5.63
N TYR A 72 -10.92 3.07 -5.48
CA TYR A 72 -9.60 2.47 -5.26
C TYR A 72 -8.64 2.79 -6.42
N GLN A 73 -9.10 2.66 -7.67
CA GLN A 73 -8.26 2.91 -8.85
C GLN A 73 -7.94 4.40 -9.06
N SER A 74 -8.87 5.29 -8.69
CA SER A 74 -8.64 6.74 -8.70
C SER A 74 -7.57 7.20 -7.71
N LEU A 75 -7.29 6.40 -6.67
CA LEU A 75 -6.20 6.62 -5.73
C LEU A 75 -4.92 5.89 -6.16
N PHE A 76 -5.03 4.58 -6.39
CA PHE A 76 -3.89 3.69 -6.62
C PHE A 76 -3.03 4.16 -7.79
N LYS A 77 -3.63 4.41 -8.96
CA LYS A 77 -2.88 4.77 -10.18
C LYS A 77 -2.08 6.06 -10.04
N PRO A 78 -2.68 7.22 -9.70
CA PRO A 78 -1.90 8.47 -9.63
C PRO A 78 -0.87 8.46 -8.50
N ILE A 79 -1.17 7.80 -7.37
CA ILE A 79 -0.21 7.65 -6.27
C ILE A 79 0.99 6.83 -6.74
N MET A 80 0.74 5.64 -7.31
CA MET A 80 1.81 4.75 -7.77
C MET A 80 2.60 5.35 -8.94
N GLU A 81 1.95 6.07 -9.86
CA GLU A 81 2.62 6.82 -10.92
C GLU A 81 3.67 7.76 -10.34
N LYS A 82 3.27 8.56 -9.33
CA LYS A 82 4.15 9.56 -8.74
C LYS A 82 5.28 8.91 -7.94
N VAL A 83 5.00 7.82 -7.23
CA VAL A 83 6.03 7.07 -6.49
C VAL A 83 7.05 6.48 -7.45
N MET A 84 6.61 5.85 -8.55
CA MET A 84 7.52 5.28 -9.55
C MET A 84 8.37 6.36 -10.23
N GLU A 85 7.78 7.52 -10.55
CA GLU A 85 8.48 8.68 -11.13
C GLU A 85 9.59 9.20 -10.21
N LEU A 86 9.29 9.39 -8.93
CA LEU A 86 10.22 10.01 -7.97
C LEU A 86 11.26 9.02 -7.47
N PHE A 87 10.82 7.83 -7.05
CA PHE A 87 11.69 6.85 -6.42
C PHE A 87 12.49 6.03 -7.43
N ARG A 88 11.98 5.82 -8.65
CA ARG A 88 12.64 5.05 -9.73
C ARG A 88 13.21 3.72 -9.21
N PRO A 89 12.37 2.82 -8.65
CA PRO A 89 12.83 1.52 -8.16
C PRO A 89 13.38 0.66 -9.30
N ILE A 90 14.24 -0.29 -8.96
CA ILE A 90 14.75 -1.30 -9.91
C ILE A 90 14.09 -2.67 -9.72
N VAL A 91 13.40 -2.85 -8.60
CA VAL A 91 12.67 -4.07 -8.24
C VAL A 91 11.35 -3.65 -7.59
N VAL A 92 10.28 -4.34 -7.98
CA VAL A 92 8.96 -4.22 -7.37
C VAL A 92 8.61 -5.55 -6.70
N VAL A 93 8.12 -5.48 -5.46
CA VAL A 93 7.46 -6.57 -4.76
C VAL A 93 6.02 -6.13 -4.53
N LEU A 94 5.06 -6.89 -5.05
CA LEU A 94 3.64 -6.61 -4.89
C LEU A 94 2.99 -7.74 -4.07
N GLN A 95 2.52 -7.41 -2.88
CA GLN A 95 1.70 -8.29 -2.04
C GLN A 95 0.26 -8.20 -2.55
N CYS A 96 -0.33 -9.36 -2.89
CA CYS A 96 -1.63 -9.47 -3.56
C CYS A 96 -2.64 -10.28 -2.73
N ARG A 97 -2.73 -10.10 -1.41
CA ARG A 97 -3.73 -10.79 -0.60
C ARG A 97 -5.13 -10.33 -0.99
N VAL A 98 -6.08 -11.26 -0.88
CA VAL A 98 -7.42 -11.13 -1.47
C VAL A 98 -8.51 -10.90 -0.42
N ASP A 99 -8.14 -10.67 0.84
CA ASP A 99 -9.06 -10.26 1.91
C ASP A 99 -9.54 -8.81 1.77
N SER A 100 -8.95 -8.04 0.84
CA SER A 100 -9.54 -6.80 0.34
C SER A 100 -10.75 -7.01 -0.57
N LEU A 101 -11.07 -8.23 -1.00
CA LEU A 101 -12.19 -8.48 -1.91
C LEU A 101 -13.57 -8.36 -1.21
N SER A 102 -14.56 -7.91 -1.98
CA SER A 102 -15.96 -7.86 -1.61
C SER A 102 -16.46 -9.25 -1.22
N GLY A 103 -17.11 -9.35 -0.06
CA GLY A 103 -17.60 -10.61 0.48
C GLY A 103 -16.55 -11.46 1.22
N ASP A 104 -15.35 -10.93 1.46
CA ASP A 104 -14.42 -11.54 2.41
C ASP A 104 -15.06 -11.65 3.81
N ARG A 105 -14.63 -12.66 4.58
CA ARG A 105 -15.20 -12.93 5.91
C ARG A 105 -14.73 -11.97 6.99
N LEU A 106 -13.55 -11.37 6.81
CA LEU A 106 -12.91 -10.47 7.76
C LEU A 106 -12.83 -9.06 7.19
N GLY A 107 -12.57 -8.93 5.89
CA GLY A 107 -12.48 -7.66 5.20
C GLY A 107 -13.84 -7.01 4.96
N CYS A 108 -13.81 -5.69 4.84
CA CYS A 108 -15.00 -4.84 4.67
C CYS A 108 -14.87 -3.84 3.52
N PHE A 109 -13.97 -4.10 2.56
CA PHE A 109 -13.92 -3.38 1.30
C PHE A 109 -14.96 -3.91 0.30
N ASN A 110 -15.27 -3.12 -0.72
CA ASN A 110 -16.19 -3.49 -1.81
C ASN A 110 -15.44 -3.61 -3.15
N PHE A 111 -14.25 -4.18 -3.08
CA PHE A 111 -13.30 -4.33 -4.18
C PHE A 111 -13.51 -5.68 -4.87
N PHE A 112 -13.65 -5.73 -6.19
CA PHE A 112 -13.86 -7.00 -6.91
C PHE A 112 -12.57 -7.48 -7.57
N ILE A 113 -12.54 -8.76 -7.97
CA ILE A 113 -11.38 -9.40 -8.62
C ILE A 113 -10.84 -8.55 -9.78
N LYS A 114 -11.73 -7.91 -10.57
CA LYS A 114 -11.32 -7.03 -11.67
C LYS A 114 -10.55 -5.80 -11.18
N GLY A 115 -10.98 -5.18 -10.07
CA GLY A 115 -10.26 -4.06 -9.46
C GLY A 115 -8.92 -4.50 -8.86
N HIS A 116 -8.88 -5.66 -8.21
CA HIS A 116 -7.66 -6.23 -7.63
C HIS A 116 -6.62 -6.56 -8.70
N ALA A 117 -7.03 -7.24 -9.77
CA ALA A 117 -6.18 -7.55 -10.91
C ALA A 117 -5.73 -6.28 -11.66
N GLU A 118 -6.51 -5.20 -11.63
CA GLU A 118 -6.14 -3.93 -12.26
C GLU A 118 -4.91 -3.30 -11.60
N CYS A 119 -4.72 -3.47 -10.28
CA CYS A 119 -3.49 -3.07 -9.60
C CYS A 119 -2.28 -3.83 -10.14
N VAL A 120 -2.39 -5.16 -10.27
CA VAL A 120 -1.33 -6.03 -10.83
C VAL A 120 -1.04 -5.69 -12.28
N ARG A 121 -2.06 -5.35 -13.07
CA ARG A 121 -1.92 -4.99 -14.49
C ARG A 121 -1.27 -3.62 -14.67
N TYR A 122 -1.46 -2.71 -13.71
CA TYR A 122 -0.93 -1.35 -13.78
C TYR A 122 0.57 -1.29 -13.43
N ILE A 123 0.97 -2.08 -12.42
CA ILE A 123 2.36 -2.21 -11.97
C ILE A 123 3.18 -3.01 -12.99
#